data_AF-A0A0F8YZ92-F1
#
_entry.id   AF-A0A0F8YZ92-F1
#
_cell.length_a   1.000
_cell.length_b   1.000
_cell.length_c   1.000
_cell.angle_alpha   90.00
_cell.angle_beta   90.00
_cell.angle_gamma   90.00
#
_symmetry.space_group_name_H-M   'P 1'
#
loop_
_entity.id
_entity.type
_entity.pdbx_description
1 polymer ?
#
loop_
_entity_poly.entity_id
_entity_poly.type
_entity_poly.pdbx_seq_one_letter_code
_entity_poly.pdbx_strand_id
1 'polypeptide(L)'
;DHPKVRRAGPAAAWLYIAGICYCARHLTDGLIVDVALAGLGQYSEQRARKLAEALVAAGLWEREDGGYRVHDYLSFQPSRQVVERQRETKRRAGEAGGQASARARAEAGGQAGA
;
A
#
# COMPACT_ATOMS: atom_id res chain seq x y z
N ASP A 1 8.17 -14.48 16.31
CA ASP A 1 9.08 -15.06 15.30
C ASP A 1 8.23 -15.86 14.31
N HIS A 2 8.22 -15.51 13.02
CA HIS A 2 7.32 -16.11 12.04
C HIS A 2 8.06 -17.18 11.20
N PRO A 3 7.69 -18.48 11.28
CA PRO A 3 8.46 -19.57 10.66
C PRO A 3 8.74 -19.39 9.16
N LYS A 4 7.76 -18.89 8.40
CA LYS A 4 7.94 -18.62 6.96
C LYS A 4 9.01 -17.57 6.66
N VAL A 5 9.11 -16.53 7.49
CA VAL A 5 10.07 -15.42 7.31
C VAL A 5 11.49 -15.89 7.63
N ARG A 6 11.65 -16.68 8.70
CA ARG A 6 12.94 -17.32 9.02
C ARG A 6 13.44 -18.20 7.89
N ARG A 7 12.55 -19.00 7.29
CA ARG A 7 12.89 -19.89 6.16
C ARG A 7 13.34 -19.12 4.93
N ALA A 8 12.73 -17.96 4.65
CA ALA A 8 13.11 -17.13 3.49
C ALA A 8 14.46 -16.42 3.67
N GLY A 9 14.86 -16.16 4.92
CA GLY A 9 16.10 -15.46 5.26
C GLY A 9 15.96 -13.93 5.27
N PRO A 10 16.92 -13.21 5.87
CA PRO A 10 16.77 -11.78 6.21
C PRO A 10 16.63 -10.86 4.99
N ALA A 11 17.35 -11.12 3.90
CA ALA A 11 17.24 -10.31 2.68
C ALA A 11 15.87 -10.49 2.00
N ALA A 12 15.32 -11.71 2.02
CA ALA A 12 13.98 -11.98 1.50
C ALA A 12 12.91 -11.37 2.41
N ALA A 13 13.11 -11.39 3.73
CA ALA A 13 12.23 -10.73 4.69
C ALA A 13 12.13 -9.21 4.42
N TRP A 14 13.26 -8.55 4.11
CA TRP A 14 13.25 -7.15 3.69
C TRP A 14 12.45 -6.96 2.39
N LEU A 15 12.69 -7.80 1.38
CA LEU A 15 11.97 -7.74 0.10
C LEU A 15 10.45 -7.95 0.29
N TYR A 16 10.04 -8.83 1.21
CA TYR A 16 8.64 -9.04 1.57
C TYR A 16 7.98 -7.77 2.11
N ILE A 17 8.63 -7.10 3.06
CA ILE A 17 8.13 -5.82 3.63
C ILE A 17 8.06 -4.76 2.54
N ALA A 18 9.10 -4.64 1.71
CA ALA A 18 9.12 -3.70 0.59
C ALA A 18 7.98 -3.97 -0.41
N GLY A 19 7.66 -5.23 -0.67
CA GLY A 19 6.52 -5.65 -1.49
C GLY A 19 5.17 -5.21 -0.91
N ILE A 20 4.96 -5.39 0.40
CA ILE A 20 3.74 -4.89 1.07
C ILE A 20 3.62 -3.37 0.92
N CYS A 21 4.71 -2.64 1.18
CA CYS A 21 4.76 -1.18 1.05
C CYS A 21 4.47 -0.72 -0.38
N TYR A 22 5.01 -1.41 -1.37
CA TYR A 22 4.71 -1.16 -2.79
C TYR A 22 3.22 -1.35 -3.06
N CYS A 23 2.64 -2.48 -2.66
CA CYS A 23 1.22 -2.76 -2.91
C CYS A 23 0.31 -1.72 -2.26
N ALA A 24 0.64 -1.29 -1.03
CA ALA A 24 -0.13 -0.27 -0.33
C ALA A 24 0.00 1.13 -0.98
N ARG A 25 1.18 1.47 -1.49
CA ARG A 25 1.43 2.75 -2.18
C ARG A 25 0.72 2.82 -3.52
N HIS A 26 0.76 1.73 -4.29
CA HIS A 26 0.25 1.66 -5.66
C HIS A 26 -1.18 1.10 -5.75
N LEU A 27 -1.77 0.70 -4.61
CA LEU A 27 -3.12 0.12 -4.52
C LEU A 27 -3.33 -1.04 -5.48
N THR A 28 -2.41 -2.00 -5.46
CA THR A 28 -2.39 -3.14 -6.38
C THR A 28 -3.03 -4.40 -5.80
N ASP A 29 -3.62 -4.31 -4.61
CA ASP A 29 -4.27 -5.44 -3.92
C ASP A 29 -3.34 -6.68 -3.79
N GLY A 30 -2.07 -6.42 -3.51
CA GLY A 30 -1.06 -7.44 -3.28
C GLY A 30 -0.26 -7.84 -4.53
N LEU A 31 -0.56 -7.29 -5.71
CA LEU A 31 0.19 -7.57 -6.94
C LEU A 31 1.48 -6.76 -7.01
N ILE A 32 2.58 -7.44 -7.33
CA ILE A 32 3.91 -6.89 -7.63
C ILE A 32 4.25 -7.29 -9.07
N VAL A 33 4.25 -6.33 -9.98
CA VAL A 33 4.62 -6.57 -11.38
C VAL A 33 6.14 -6.81 -11.52
N ASP A 34 6.55 -7.66 -12.45
CA ASP A 34 7.96 -8.08 -12.62
C ASP A 34 8.91 -6.88 -12.77
N VAL A 35 8.50 -5.84 -13.50
CA VAL A 35 9.30 -4.61 -13.69
C VAL A 35 9.55 -3.81 -12.40
N ALA A 36 8.72 -3.99 -11.37
CA ALA A 36 8.88 -3.31 -10.09
C ALA A 36 9.84 -4.07 -9.16
N LEU A 37 10.05 -5.38 -9.38
CA LEU A 37 10.66 -6.28 -8.40
C LEU A 37 12.07 -5.85 -7.97
N ALA A 38 12.94 -5.53 -8.93
CA ALA A 38 14.32 -5.12 -8.64
C ALA A 38 14.39 -3.82 -7.82
N GLY A 39 13.46 -2.90 -8.08
CA GLY A 39 13.37 -1.61 -7.41
C GLY A 39 12.90 -1.69 -5.95
N LEU A 40 12.17 -2.75 -5.56
CA LEU A 40 11.65 -2.90 -4.19
C LEU A 40 12.77 -2.93 -3.14
N GLY A 41 13.85 -3.64 -3.44
CA GLY A 41 14.98 -3.84 -2.52
C GLY A 41 16.28 -3.18 -2.98
N GLN A 42 16.26 -2.44 -4.10
CA GLN A 42 17.47 -1.91 -4.76
C GLN A 42 18.49 -3.02 -5.04
N TYR A 43 18.00 -4.15 -5.56
CA TYR A 43 18.80 -5.30 -5.93
C TYR A 43 18.98 -5.37 -7.45
N SER A 44 20.00 -6.09 -7.91
CA SER A 44 20.04 -6.53 -9.31
C SER A 44 18.83 -7.42 -9.61
N GLU A 45 18.36 -7.44 -10.86
CA GLU A 45 17.22 -8.25 -11.28
C GLU A 45 17.38 -9.73 -10.89
N GLN A 46 18.56 -10.30 -11.15
CA GLN A 46 18.86 -11.69 -10.81
C GLN A 46 18.75 -11.95 -9.29
N ARG A 47 19.24 -11.02 -8.47
CA ARG A 47 19.17 -11.16 -7.01
C ARG A 47 17.73 -11.01 -6.52
N ALA A 48 17.00 -10.03 -7.04
CA ALA A 48 15.60 -9.80 -6.68
C ALA A 48 14.74 -11.03 -7.01
N ARG A 49 14.94 -11.64 -8.19
CA ARG A 49 14.26 -12.86 -8.60
C ARG A 49 14.55 -14.05 -7.69
N LYS A 50 15.81 -14.29 -7.33
CA LYS A 50 16.18 -15.35 -6.36
C LYS A 50 15.52 -15.16 -5.01
N LEU A 51 15.46 -13.93 -4.51
CA LEU A 51 14.80 -13.62 -3.24
C LEU A 51 13.28 -13.79 -3.33
N ALA A 52 12.67 -13.40 -4.45
CA ALA A 52 11.24 -13.63 -4.70
C ALA A 52 10.90 -15.12 -4.77
N GLU A 53 11.74 -15.94 -5.42
CA GLU A 53 11.61 -17.40 -5.44
C GLU A 53 11.71 -17.99 -4.03
N ALA A 54 12.58 -17.47 -3.16
CA ALA A 54 12.64 -17.88 -1.76
C ALA A 54 11.36 -17.52 -0.98
N LEU A 55 10.74 -16.36 -1.27
CA LEU A 55 9.44 -15.97 -0.69
C LEU A 55 8.30 -16.85 -1.18
N VAL A 56 8.32 -17.25 -2.46
CA VAL A 56 7.37 -18.20 -3.04
C VAL A 56 7.51 -19.57 -2.40
N ALA A 57 8.74 -20.11 -2.30
CA ALA A 57 9.01 -21.37 -1.61
C ALA A 57 8.64 -21.31 -0.12
N ALA A 58 8.73 -20.13 0.49
CA ALA A 58 8.29 -19.91 1.86
C ALA A 58 6.77 -19.80 2.03
N GLY A 59 5.99 -19.68 0.95
CA GLY A 59 4.54 -19.46 0.98
C GLY A 59 4.17 -18.08 1.53
N LEU A 60 5.03 -17.09 1.30
CA LEU A 60 4.79 -15.68 1.60
C LEU A 60 4.32 -14.93 0.36
N TRP A 61 4.82 -15.31 -0.82
CA TRP A 61 4.38 -14.83 -2.12
C TRP A 61 3.89 -16.00 -2.99
N GLU A 62 3.17 -15.67 -4.05
CA GLU A 62 2.71 -16.60 -5.09
C GLU A 62 3.20 -16.09 -6.45
N ARG A 63 3.52 -17.01 -7.36
CA ARG A 63 3.84 -16.62 -8.75
C ARG A 63 2.53 -16.31 -9.47
N GLU A 64 2.48 -15.19 -10.16
CA GLU A 64 1.35 -14.78 -11.00
C GLU A 64 1.90 -14.40 -12.39
N ASP A 65 1.05 -14.42 -13.41
CA ASP A 65 1.49 -14.01 -14.74
C ASP A 65 1.96 -12.55 -14.72
N GLY A 66 3.15 -12.31 -15.27
CA GLY A 66 3.80 -10.99 -15.24
C GLY A 66 4.26 -10.48 -13.87
N GLY A 67 4.31 -11.31 -12.81
CA GLY A 67 4.76 -10.86 -11.50
C GLY A 67 4.64 -11.84 -10.34
N TYR A 68 4.32 -11.29 -9.17
CA TYR A 68 4.13 -12.01 -7.91
C TYR A 68 2.96 -11.41 -7.14
N ARG A 69 2.29 -12.24 -6.34
CA ARG A 69 1.26 -11.81 -5.40
C ARG A 69 1.71 -12.03 -3.97
N VAL A 70 1.45 -11.07 -3.09
CA VAL A 70 1.62 -11.25 -1.64
C VAL A 70 0.49 -12.13 -1.12
N HIS A 71 0.83 -13.27 -0.53
CA HIS A 71 -0.13 -14.22 0.03
C HIS A 71 -0.96 -13.55 1.14
N ASP A 72 -2.27 -13.79 1.13
CA ASP A 72 -3.25 -13.23 2.09
C ASP A 72 -3.23 -11.70 2.26
N TYR A 73 -2.77 -10.94 1.25
CA TYR A 73 -2.63 -9.49 1.37
C TYR A 73 -3.91 -8.81 1.87
N LEU A 74 -5.07 -9.14 1.29
CA LEU A 74 -6.36 -8.54 1.64
C LEU A 74 -6.94 -8.99 2.98
N SER A 75 -6.38 -10.04 3.58
CA SER A 75 -6.74 -10.48 4.94
C SER A 75 -6.16 -9.54 6.00
N PHE A 76 -5.07 -8.84 5.68
CA PHE A 76 -4.34 -8.00 6.63
C PHE A 76 -4.26 -6.53 6.20
N GLN A 77 -4.46 -6.23 4.91
CA GLN A 77 -4.38 -4.89 4.35
C GLN A 77 -5.71 -4.51 3.70
N PRO A 78 -6.11 -3.22 3.74
CA PRO A 78 -7.31 -2.78 3.04
C PRO A 78 -7.13 -2.91 1.53
N SER A 79 -8.20 -3.29 0.83
CA SER A 79 -8.20 -3.26 -0.63
C SER A 79 -8.15 -1.84 -1.18
N ARG A 80 -7.77 -1.69 -2.44
CA ARG A 80 -7.84 -0.46 -3.22
C ARG A 80 -9.19 0.22 -3.08
N GLN A 81 -10.26 -0.53 -3.25
CA GLN A 81 -11.62 -0.02 -3.15
C GLN A 81 -11.92 0.55 -1.75
N VAL A 82 -11.46 -0.12 -0.69
CA VAL A 82 -11.60 0.37 0.69
C VAL A 82 -10.81 1.66 0.88
N VAL A 83 -9.55 1.71 0.42
CA VAL A 83 -8.69 2.89 0.54
C VAL A 83 -9.26 4.09 -0.24
N GLU A 84 -9.67 3.89 -1.49
CA GLU A 84 -10.27 4.93 -2.33
C GLU A 84 -11.55 5.47 -1.71
N ARG A 85 -12.44 4.60 -1.19
CA ARG A 85 -13.64 5.02 -0.49
C ARG A 85 -13.32 5.85 0.75
N GLN A 86 -12.35 5.43 1.57
CA GLN A 86 -11.93 6.19 2.74
C GLN A 86 -11.36 7.56 2.38
N ARG A 87 -10.58 7.65 1.29
CA ARG A 87 -10.05 8.92 0.78
C ARG A 87 -11.17 9.85 0.34
N GLU A 88 -12.16 9.33 -0.38
CA GLU A 88 -13.32 10.09 -0.84
C GLU A 88 -14.17 10.61 0.33
N THR A 89 -14.48 9.76 1.32
CA THR A 89 -15.21 10.16 2.52
C THR A 89 -14.48 11.30 3.25
N LYS A 90 -13.15 11.18 3.43
CA LYS A 90 -12.34 12.21 4.09
C LYS A 90 -12.33 13.51 3.29
N ARG A 91 -12.21 13.44 1.95
CA ARG A 91 -12.27 14.61 1.07
C ARG A 91 -13.58 15.36 1.22
N ARG A 92 -14.72 14.66 1.14
CA ARG A 92 -16.06 15.26 1.30
C ARG A 92 -16.25 15.91 2.67
N ALA A 93 -15.82 15.23 3.74
CA ALA A 93 -15.91 15.78 5.09
C ALA A 93 -15.07 17.08 5.24
N GLY A 94 -13.87 17.10 4.67
CA GLY A 94 -13.01 18.29 4.63
C GLY A 94 -13.65 19.45 3.86
N GLU A 95 -14.24 19.17 2.69
CA GLU A 95 -14.95 20.16 1.89
C GLU A 95 -16.16 20.75 2.63
N ALA A 96 -16.99 19.90 3.24
CA ALA A 96 -18.13 20.33 4.03
C ALA A 96 -17.71 21.20 5.22
N GLY A 97 -16.66 20.80 5.95
CA GLY A 97 -16.11 21.59 7.06
C GLY A 97 -15.55 22.94 6.61
N GLY A 98 -14.85 22.98 5.48
CA GLY A 98 -14.34 24.22 4.89
C GLY A 98 -15.45 25.18 4.49
N GLN A 99 -16.50 24.67 3.84
CA GLN A 99 -17.68 25.48 3.47
C GLN A 99 -18.44 26.00 4.69
N ALA A 100 -18.66 25.17 5.71
CA ALA A 100 -19.31 25.58 6.95
C ALA A 100 -18.51 26.68 7.66
N SER A 101 -17.18 26.53 7.75
CA SER A 101 -16.31 27.55 8.35
C SER A 101 -16.31 28.85 7.55
N ALA A 102 -16.34 28.79 6.22
CA ALA A 102 -16.41 29.98 5.37
C ALA A 102 -17.73 30.74 5.56
N ARG A 103 -18.87 30.02 5.61
CA ARG A 103 -20.19 30.61 5.88
C ARG A 103 -20.23 31.29 7.25
N ALA A 104 -19.79 30.61 8.30
CA ALA A 104 -19.75 31.16 9.66
C ALA A 104 -18.88 32.44 9.76
N ARG A 105 -17.74 32.49 9.04
CA ARG A 105 -16.89 33.70 8.99
C ARG A 105 -17.55 34.85 8.25
N ALA A 106 -18.25 34.58 7.15
CA ALA A 106 -18.98 35.59 6.41
C ALA A 106 -20.12 36.20 7.24
N GLU A 107 -20.86 35.36 7.97
CA GLU A 107 -21.93 35.79 8.90
C GLU A 107 -21.37 36.65 10.04
N ALA A 108 -20.27 36.23 10.68
CA ALA A 108 -19.64 37.00 11.76
C ALA A 108 -19.04 38.33 11.28
N GLY A 109 -18.44 38.36 10.09
CA GLY A 109 -17.90 39.59 9.49
C GLY A 109 -18.97 40.59 9.07
N GLY A 110 -20.14 40.11 8.63
CA GLY A 110 -21.29 40.96 8.30
C GLY A 110 -21.94 41.60 9.54
N GLN A 111 -21.88 40.94 10.70
CA GLN A 111 -22.41 41.47 11.97
C GLN A 111 -21.50 42.51 12.63
N ALA A 112 -20.19 42.48 12.36
CA ALA A 112 -19.23 43.44 12.93
C ALA A 112 -19.10 44.76 12.14
N GLY A 113 -19.70 44.84 10.94
CA GLY A 113 -19.65 46.00 10.06
C GLY A 113 -20.94 46.83 9.99
N ALA A 114 -21.97 46.47 10.77
CA ALA A 114 -23.24 47.19 10.94
C ALA A 114 -23.31 47.82 12.33
#